data_AF-A0A7T1HYG7-F1
#
_entry.id   AF-A0A7T1HYG7-F1
#
_cell.length_a   1.000
_cell.length_b   1.000
_cell.length_c   1.000
_cell.angle_alpha   90.00
_cell.angle_beta   90.00
_cell.angle_gamma   90.00
#
_symmetry.space_group_name_H-M   'P 1'
#
loop_
_entity.id
_entity.type
_entity.pdbx_description
1 polymer ?
#
loop_
_entity_poly.entity_id
_entity_poly.type
_entity_poly.pdbx_seq_one_letter_code
_entity_poly.pdbx_strand_id
1 'polypeptide(L)'
;MRTYAGMLSRGSWISLPSSLSSVLTDVDGRGTDLGVFLASADLLVLRDGAALVLVLPPEHSWPSEGDRQEALRRGDRLSLPRLQLVPRANCLNWELPVSYGLPGLIVWREPVNQASSPEADTAEAHGTAGAVKQQIQALLGDADAPDRWLYRSLALLHSGDAVTGMQVAHHPVCIDPQASSGWRFEEPVASTFEGIHRLPACWYTSDCSAFGDGELPHLGLAHQYLNHFRCKSEYEELLSRTALPVGVRMGMVDAMGNSQPGLWCWARTPAWTSPPMRPLSSWRSGPARWRSTGPGCRSSTTPCAVMP
;
A
#
# COMPACT_ATOMS: atom_id res chain seq x y z
N MET A 1 8.34 -7.81 14.44
CA MET A 1 8.13 -8.83 13.39
C MET A 1 7.73 -8.09 12.13
N ARG A 2 8.49 -8.21 11.04
CA ARG A 2 8.07 -7.69 9.73
C ARG A 2 7.30 -8.80 9.03
N THR A 3 6.00 -8.63 8.83
CA THR A 3 5.17 -9.60 8.11
C THR A 3 5.58 -9.63 6.64
N TYR A 4 5.81 -10.83 6.11
CA TYR A 4 6.22 -11.01 4.72
C TYR A 4 4.96 -11.06 3.84
N ALA A 5 4.90 -10.22 2.81
CA ALA A 5 3.88 -10.38 1.79
C ALA A 5 4.08 -11.68 0.99
N GLY A 6 2.98 -12.29 0.53
CA GLY A 6 2.97 -13.66 -0.01
C GLY A 6 2.45 -14.72 0.97
N MET A 7 1.97 -14.30 2.14
CA MET A 7 1.42 -15.18 3.17
C MET A 7 0.04 -15.72 2.79
N LEU A 8 -0.78 -14.95 2.07
CA LEU A 8 -2.13 -15.34 1.72
C LEU A 8 -2.18 -16.27 0.49
N SER A 9 -1.22 -16.14 -0.43
CA SER A 9 -1.15 -16.92 -1.68
C SER A 9 -0.45 -18.27 -1.58
N ARG A 10 0.29 -18.56 -0.49
CA ARG A 10 1.11 -19.78 -0.34
C ARG A 10 0.53 -20.83 0.62
N GLY A 11 -0.63 -20.58 1.21
CA GLY A 11 -1.30 -21.52 2.12
C GLY A 11 -2.06 -22.61 1.38
N SER A 12 -1.91 -23.87 1.81
CA SER A 12 -2.93 -24.88 1.53
C SER A 12 -4.11 -24.64 2.47
N TRP A 13 -5.33 -24.66 1.93
CA TRP A 13 -6.52 -24.36 2.73
C TRP A 13 -6.86 -25.54 3.65
N ILE A 14 -6.78 -25.32 4.96
CA ILE A 14 -7.18 -26.33 5.96
C ILE A 14 -8.57 -25.94 6.47
N SER A 15 -9.54 -26.84 6.35
CA SER A 15 -10.89 -26.69 6.92
C SER A 15 -11.63 -25.40 6.53
N LEU A 16 -11.78 -25.15 5.22
CA LEU A 16 -12.60 -24.02 4.76
C LEU A 16 -14.07 -24.18 5.19
N PRO A 17 -14.71 -23.11 5.69
CA PRO A 17 -16.15 -23.12 5.92
C PRO A 17 -16.92 -23.50 4.65
N SER A 18 -18.05 -24.21 4.81
CA SER A 18 -18.87 -24.64 3.68
C SER A 18 -19.40 -23.46 2.85
N SER A 19 -19.69 -22.34 3.50
CA SER A 19 -20.13 -21.09 2.86
C SER A 19 -19.09 -20.47 1.95
N LEU A 20 -17.80 -20.64 2.25
CA LEU A 20 -16.70 -20.12 1.43
C LEU A 20 -16.28 -21.15 0.38
N SER A 21 -16.33 -22.45 0.73
CA SER A 21 -16.03 -23.56 -0.17
C SER A 21 -16.94 -23.56 -1.41
N SER A 22 -18.21 -23.13 -1.28
CA SER A 22 -19.17 -23.06 -2.38
C SER A 22 -18.96 -21.86 -3.34
N VAL A 23 -18.07 -20.94 -2.98
CA VAL A 23 -17.82 -19.66 -3.68
C VAL A 23 -16.33 -19.51 -4.02
N LEU A 24 -15.52 -20.56 -3.87
CA LEU A 24 -14.07 -20.51 -4.07
C LEU A 24 -13.65 -19.92 -5.41
N THR A 25 -14.38 -20.22 -6.47
CA THR A 25 -14.09 -19.79 -7.84
C THR A 25 -14.76 -18.45 -8.22
N ASP A 26 -15.50 -17.82 -7.31
CA ASP A 26 -16.26 -16.59 -7.58
C ASP A 26 -16.46 -15.74 -6.32
N VAL A 27 -15.37 -15.32 -5.70
CA VAL A 27 -15.42 -14.62 -4.40
C VAL A 27 -15.94 -13.18 -4.49
N ASP A 28 -15.84 -12.57 -5.66
CA ASP A 28 -16.19 -11.18 -5.95
C ASP A 28 -17.48 -11.04 -6.77
N GLY A 29 -18.14 -12.15 -7.11
CA GLY A 29 -19.31 -12.20 -8.01
C GLY A 29 -18.98 -11.91 -9.48
N ARG A 30 -17.69 -11.91 -9.85
CA ARG A 30 -17.18 -11.68 -11.21
C ARG A 30 -16.39 -12.87 -11.75
N GLY A 31 -16.35 -13.98 -11.01
CA GLY A 31 -15.64 -15.20 -11.37
C GLY A 31 -14.18 -15.23 -10.92
N THR A 32 -13.77 -14.36 -9.97
CA THR A 32 -12.41 -14.41 -9.43
C THR A 32 -12.27 -15.54 -8.42
N ASP A 33 -11.29 -16.42 -8.63
CA ASP A 33 -10.91 -17.43 -7.66
C ASP A 33 -10.27 -16.81 -6.41
N LEU A 34 -10.53 -17.38 -5.24
CA LEU A 34 -10.00 -16.90 -3.96
C LEU A 34 -8.47 -16.84 -3.96
N GLY A 35 -7.79 -17.82 -4.57
CA GLY A 35 -6.33 -17.82 -4.67
C GLY A 35 -5.82 -16.67 -5.53
N VAL A 36 -6.49 -16.38 -6.66
CA VAL A 36 -6.18 -15.23 -7.52
C VAL A 36 -6.44 -13.92 -6.78
N PHE A 37 -7.55 -13.81 -6.04
CA PHE A 37 -7.89 -12.65 -5.22
C PHE A 37 -6.80 -12.35 -4.19
N LEU A 38 -6.40 -13.37 -3.41
CA LEU A 38 -5.43 -13.22 -2.34
C LEU A 38 -4.00 -12.98 -2.88
N ALA A 39 -3.62 -13.62 -3.99
CA ALA A 39 -2.37 -13.34 -4.68
C ALA A 39 -2.33 -11.90 -5.22
N SER A 40 -3.45 -11.40 -5.74
CA SER A 40 -3.57 -10.01 -6.17
C SER A 40 -3.42 -9.05 -5.00
N ALA A 41 -4.03 -9.36 -3.84
CA ALA A 41 -3.88 -8.57 -2.62
C ALA A 41 -2.42 -8.54 -2.13
N ASP A 42 -1.73 -9.68 -2.13
CA ASP A 42 -0.31 -9.78 -1.77
C ASP A 42 0.57 -8.90 -2.68
N LEU A 43 0.34 -8.92 -3.99
CA LEU A 43 1.09 -8.09 -4.94
C LEU A 43 0.79 -6.60 -4.81
N LEU A 44 -0.47 -6.24 -4.56
CA LEU A 44 -0.83 -4.83 -4.29
C LEU A 44 -0.17 -4.33 -3.01
N VAL A 45 -0.12 -5.14 -1.95
CA VAL A 45 0.60 -4.79 -0.71
C VAL A 45 2.09 -4.67 -0.94
N LEU A 46 2.70 -5.57 -1.73
CA LEU A 46 4.13 -5.46 -2.07
C LEU A 46 4.45 -4.18 -2.83
N ARG A 47 3.55 -3.76 -3.73
CA ARG A 47 3.77 -2.58 -4.59
C ARG A 47 3.46 -1.27 -3.87
N ASP A 48 2.30 -1.21 -3.21
CA ASP A 48 1.72 0.04 -2.68
C ASP A 48 1.83 0.13 -1.14
N GLY A 49 2.33 -0.91 -0.48
CA GLY A 49 2.43 -1.03 0.98
C GLY A 49 1.14 -1.50 1.67
N ALA A 50 -0.02 -1.29 1.03
CA ALA A 50 -1.32 -1.65 1.56
C ALA A 50 -2.35 -1.92 0.46
N ALA A 51 -3.42 -2.65 0.80
CA ALA A 51 -4.62 -2.79 0.00
C ALA A 51 -5.85 -2.84 0.92
N LEU A 52 -6.98 -2.32 0.45
CA LEU A 52 -8.24 -2.39 1.17
C LEU A 52 -9.02 -3.63 0.72
N VAL A 53 -9.43 -4.45 1.67
CA VAL A 53 -10.30 -5.61 1.45
C VAL A 53 -11.63 -5.34 2.12
N LEU A 54 -12.72 -5.37 1.35
CA LEU A 54 -14.08 -5.14 1.82
C LEU A 54 -14.92 -6.40 1.65
N VAL A 55 -15.91 -6.60 2.52
CA VAL A 55 -17.02 -7.52 2.27
C VAL A 55 -18.25 -6.67 1.97
N LEU A 56 -18.67 -6.66 0.70
CA LEU A 56 -19.87 -5.96 0.27
C LEU A 56 -21.09 -6.81 0.59
N PRO A 57 -22.20 -6.19 1.05
CA PRO A 57 -23.46 -6.89 1.22
C PRO A 57 -24.01 -7.37 -0.14
N PRO A 58 -24.99 -8.29 -0.13
CA PRO A 58 -25.71 -8.68 -1.34
C PRO A 58 -26.26 -7.47 -2.09
N GLU A 59 -26.23 -7.52 -3.42
CA GLU A 59 -26.84 -6.50 -4.28
C GLU A 59 -28.35 -6.73 -4.41
N HIS A 60 -28.77 -7.99 -4.41
CA HIS A 60 -30.18 -8.35 -4.43
C HIS A 60 -30.73 -8.51 -3.00
N SER A 61 -31.78 -7.78 -2.70
CA SER A 61 -32.61 -7.98 -1.51
C SER A 61 -33.80 -8.87 -1.86
N TRP A 62 -34.09 -9.84 -0.98
CA TRP A 62 -35.21 -10.77 -1.18
C TRP A 62 -36.26 -10.57 -0.08
N PRO A 63 -37.56 -10.68 -0.43
CA PRO A 63 -38.64 -10.50 0.54
C PRO A 63 -38.68 -11.62 1.59
N SER A 64 -38.17 -12.81 1.24
CA SER A 64 -38.04 -13.93 2.17
C SER A 64 -36.72 -14.68 1.99
N GLU A 65 -36.28 -15.35 3.05
CA GLU A 65 -35.12 -16.23 3.01
C GLU A 65 -35.34 -17.42 2.05
N GLY A 66 -36.59 -17.90 1.91
CA GLY A 66 -36.93 -18.96 0.97
C GLY A 66 -36.66 -18.56 -0.48
N ASP A 67 -37.04 -17.33 -0.85
CA ASP A 67 -36.81 -16.78 -2.19
C ASP A 67 -35.32 -16.58 -2.45
N ARG A 68 -34.57 -16.11 -1.44
CA ARG A 68 -33.10 -16.02 -1.51
C ARG A 68 -32.46 -17.37 -1.78
N GLN A 69 -32.87 -18.42 -1.06
CA GLN A 69 -32.35 -19.77 -1.25
C GLN A 69 -32.71 -20.37 -2.60
N GLU A 70 -33.89 -20.05 -3.13
CA GLU A 70 -34.30 -20.43 -4.49
C GLU A 70 -33.47 -19.71 -5.55
N ALA A 71 -33.22 -18.40 -5.38
CA ALA A 71 -32.35 -17.63 -6.27
C ALA A 71 -30.91 -18.17 -6.27
N LEU A 72 -30.38 -18.51 -5.10
CA LEU A 72 -29.07 -19.15 -4.97
C LEU A 72 -29.02 -20.52 -5.67
N ARG A 73 -30.09 -21.31 -5.56
CA ARG A 73 -30.22 -22.59 -6.29
C ARG A 73 -30.27 -22.39 -7.81
N ARG A 74 -30.82 -21.27 -8.28
CA ARG A 74 -30.79 -20.85 -9.70
C ARG A 74 -29.45 -20.25 -10.12
N GLY A 75 -28.51 -20.08 -9.20
CA GLY A 75 -27.17 -19.58 -9.47
C GLY A 75 -27.02 -18.06 -9.33
N ASP A 76 -27.97 -17.35 -8.72
CA ASP A 76 -27.82 -15.91 -8.47
C ASP A 76 -26.77 -15.62 -7.39
N ARG A 77 -25.56 -15.28 -7.81
CA ARG A 77 -24.43 -14.98 -6.91
C ARG A 77 -24.49 -13.57 -6.32
N LEU A 78 -25.28 -12.67 -6.88
CA LEU A 78 -25.44 -11.31 -6.36
C LEU A 78 -26.24 -11.28 -5.04
N SER A 79 -26.91 -12.38 -4.73
CA SER A 79 -27.58 -12.66 -3.44
C SER A 79 -26.63 -13.04 -2.31
N LEU A 80 -25.33 -13.21 -2.58
CA LEU A 80 -24.30 -13.48 -1.57
C LEU A 80 -23.49 -12.22 -1.26
N PRO A 81 -22.95 -12.10 -0.03
CA PRO A 81 -21.88 -11.14 0.26
C PRO A 81 -20.66 -11.44 -0.61
N ARG A 82 -19.96 -10.39 -1.05
CA ARG A 82 -18.85 -10.50 -2.00
C ARG A 82 -17.59 -9.83 -1.46
N LEU A 83 -16.44 -10.41 -1.75
CA LEU A 83 -15.16 -9.79 -1.47
C LEU A 83 -14.85 -8.74 -2.53
N GLN A 84 -14.43 -7.56 -2.10
CA GLN A 84 -13.96 -6.51 -2.97
C GLN A 84 -12.54 -6.13 -2.58
N LEU A 85 -11.63 -6.20 -3.56
CA LEU A 85 -10.26 -5.72 -3.42
C LEU A 85 -10.17 -4.32 -4.00
N VAL A 86 -9.61 -3.38 -3.23
CA VAL A 86 -9.44 -1.99 -3.62
C VAL A 86 -7.96 -1.62 -3.46
N PRO A 87 -7.25 -1.24 -4.55
CA PRO A 87 -5.89 -0.74 -4.47
C PRO A 87 -5.79 0.48 -3.57
N ARG A 88 -4.65 0.69 -2.89
CA ARG A 88 -4.44 1.86 -2.01
C ARG A 88 -4.75 3.18 -2.70
N ALA A 89 -4.35 3.33 -3.96
CA ALA A 89 -4.59 4.55 -4.76
C ALA A 89 -6.08 4.84 -5.05
N ASN A 90 -6.94 3.82 -4.91
CA ASN A 90 -8.37 3.93 -5.16
C ASN A 90 -9.21 4.04 -3.87
N CYS A 91 -8.57 3.90 -2.70
CA CYS A 91 -9.16 4.28 -1.42
C CYS A 91 -8.98 5.80 -1.24
N LEU A 92 -10.06 6.54 -1.45
CA LEU A 92 -10.01 8.00 -1.62
C LEU A 92 -10.07 8.75 -0.29
N ASN A 93 -10.91 8.28 0.62
CA ASN A 93 -11.10 8.92 1.91
C ASN A 93 -11.55 7.89 2.96
N TRP A 94 -11.25 8.16 4.23
CA TRP A 94 -11.76 7.39 5.35
C TRP A 94 -11.89 8.30 6.57
N GLU A 95 -12.83 7.98 7.45
CA GLU A 95 -13.04 8.67 8.71
C GLU A 95 -12.83 7.70 9.85
N LEU A 96 -12.03 8.12 10.84
CA LEU A 96 -11.84 7.41 12.09
C LEU A 96 -12.62 8.16 13.19
N PRO A 97 -13.75 7.63 13.70
CA PRO A 97 -14.51 8.26 14.78
C PRO A 97 -13.68 8.49 16.04
N VAL A 98 -12.65 7.68 16.23
CA VAL A 98 -11.65 7.79 17.30
C VAL A 98 -10.27 7.71 16.66
N SER A 99 -9.35 8.57 17.08
CA SER A 99 -7.94 8.50 16.64
C SER A 99 -7.38 7.09 16.86
N TYR A 100 -6.79 6.50 15.80
CA TYR A 100 -6.30 5.10 15.79
C TYR A 100 -7.38 4.02 15.97
N GLY A 101 -8.66 4.37 15.81
CA GLY A 101 -9.79 3.45 15.86
C GLY A 101 -10.09 2.75 14.53
N LEU A 102 -11.17 1.97 14.51
CA LEU A 102 -11.71 1.39 13.28
C LEU A 102 -12.42 2.48 12.45
N PRO A 103 -12.42 2.39 11.12
CA PRO A 103 -13.11 3.37 10.29
C PRO A 103 -14.63 3.33 10.48
N GLY A 104 -15.23 4.51 10.52
CA GLY A 104 -16.68 4.73 10.50
C GLY A 104 -17.22 5.11 9.12
N LEU A 105 -16.34 5.59 8.23
CA LEU A 105 -16.61 5.86 6.82
C LEU A 105 -15.41 5.44 5.98
N ILE A 106 -15.67 4.83 4.83
CA ILE A 106 -14.68 4.57 3.78
C ILE A 106 -15.28 4.99 2.44
N VAL A 107 -14.53 5.75 1.66
CA VAL A 107 -14.86 6.16 0.29
C VAL A 107 -13.81 5.62 -0.65
N TRP A 108 -14.24 4.94 -1.70
CA TRP A 108 -13.35 4.40 -2.71
C TRP A 108 -13.96 4.56 -4.10
N ARG A 109 -13.13 4.32 -5.10
CA ARG A 109 -13.56 4.18 -6.49
C ARG A 109 -13.21 2.79 -7.01
N GLU A 110 -14.04 2.28 -7.89
CA GLU A 110 -13.75 1.07 -8.67
C GLU A 110 -13.89 1.39 -10.16
N PRO A 111 -13.08 0.79 -11.03
CA PRO A 111 -13.23 0.98 -12.45
C PRO A 111 -14.53 0.34 -12.93
N VAL A 112 -15.24 1.05 -13.80
CA VAL A 112 -16.32 0.50 -14.62
C VAL A 112 -15.65 -0.46 -15.60
N ASN A 113 -15.51 -1.72 -15.23
CA ASN A 113 -15.02 -2.74 -16.16
C ASN A 113 -16.02 -2.84 -17.31
N GLN A 114 -15.71 -2.21 -18.45
CA GLN A 114 -16.20 -2.69 -19.73
C GLN A 114 -15.68 -4.13 -19.82
N ALA A 115 -16.59 -5.09 -20.00
CA ALA A 115 -16.21 -6.46 -20.31
C ALA A 115 -15.10 -6.39 -21.36
N SER A 116 -13.92 -6.94 -21.03
CA SER A 116 -12.81 -7.00 -21.97
C SER A 116 -13.33 -7.57 -23.28
N SER A 117 -13.29 -6.80 -24.36
CA SER A 117 -13.52 -7.34 -25.70
C SER A 117 -12.67 -8.59 -25.89
N PRO A 118 -13.19 -9.66 -26.49
CA PRO A 118 -12.49 -10.93 -26.66
C PRO A 118 -11.38 -10.88 -27.74
N GLU A 119 -10.76 -9.72 -28.00
CA GLU A 119 -9.76 -9.54 -29.07
C GLU A 119 -8.34 -9.22 -28.54
N ALA A 120 -7.99 -9.77 -27.37
CA ALA A 120 -6.59 -9.84 -26.94
C ALA A 120 -6.11 -11.30 -26.87
N ASP A 121 -6.36 -12.04 -27.95
CA ASP A 121 -5.64 -13.27 -28.23
C ASP A 121 -4.23 -12.93 -28.71
N THR A 122 -3.25 -13.14 -27.82
CA THR A 122 -1.98 -13.77 -28.20
C THR A 122 -1.32 -14.35 -26.96
N ALA A 123 -1.63 -15.63 -26.72
CA ALA A 123 -0.72 -16.66 -26.23
C ALA A 123 0.27 -16.28 -25.10
N GLU A 124 -0.21 -16.17 -23.84
CA GLU A 124 0.63 -16.40 -22.64
C GLU A 124 -0.16 -16.57 -21.32
N ALA A 125 -1.50 -16.43 -21.31
CA ALA A 125 -2.29 -16.31 -20.08
C ALA A 125 -2.92 -17.61 -19.52
N HIS A 126 -2.27 -18.78 -19.65
CA HIS A 126 -2.82 -20.05 -19.11
C HIS A 126 -2.36 -20.37 -17.68
N GLY A 127 -1.72 -19.43 -16.98
CA GLY A 127 -1.24 -19.61 -15.61
C GLY A 127 -1.87 -18.62 -14.62
N THR A 128 -1.93 -19.02 -13.34
CA THR A 128 -2.41 -18.19 -12.22
C THR A 128 -1.76 -16.81 -12.19
N ALA A 129 -0.48 -16.70 -12.57
CA ALA A 129 0.22 -15.42 -12.65
C ALA A 129 -0.36 -14.45 -13.71
N GLY A 130 -0.83 -14.97 -14.85
CA GLY A 130 -1.49 -14.19 -15.90
C GLY A 130 -2.83 -13.64 -15.43
N ALA A 131 -3.64 -14.48 -14.78
CA ALA A 131 -4.92 -14.08 -14.18
C ALA A 131 -4.74 -13.01 -13.10
N VAL A 132 -3.74 -13.15 -12.23
CA VAL A 132 -3.41 -12.15 -11.20
C VAL A 132 -3.01 -10.81 -11.83
N LYS A 133 -2.17 -10.82 -12.87
CA LYS A 133 -1.78 -9.59 -13.56
C LYS A 133 -2.97 -8.89 -14.21
N GLN A 134 -3.85 -9.64 -14.88
CA GLN A 134 -5.07 -9.12 -15.48
C GLN A 134 -6.01 -8.53 -14.41
N GLN A 135 -6.18 -9.22 -13.28
CA GLN A 135 -6.99 -8.73 -12.16
C GLN A 135 -6.46 -7.41 -11.60
N ILE A 136 -5.15 -7.33 -11.34
CA ILE A 136 -4.53 -6.08 -10.86
C ILE A 136 -4.70 -4.95 -11.86
N GLN A 137 -4.49 -5.21 -13.15
CA GLN A 137 -4.68 -4.21 -14.20
C GLN A 137 -6.13 -3.73 -14.24
N ALA A 138 -7.10 -4.65 -14.16
CA ALA A 138 -8.51 -4.33 -14.11
C ALA A 138 -8.84 -3.47 -12.90
N LEU A 139 -8.29 -3.76 -11.72
CA LEU A 139 -8.55 -2.99 -10.49
C LEU A 139 -7.96 -1.57 -10.49
N LEU A 140 -6.88 -1.33 -11.24
CA LEU A 140 -6.22 -0.03 -11.28
C LEU A 140 -6.88 0.95 -12.23
N GLY A 141 -7.64 0.46 -13.21
CA GLY A 141 -8.37 1.30 -14.15
C GLY A 141 -7.50 2.31 -14.90
N ASP A 142 -8.17 3.28 -15.51
CA ASP A 142 -7.55 4.43 -16.15
C ASP A 142 -7.80 5.67 -15.28
N ALA A 143 -6.76 6.12 -14.56
CA ALA A 143 -6.89 7.19 -13.58
C ALA A 143 -7.30 8.54 -14.18
N ASP A 144 -7.05 8.74 -15.48
CA ASP A 144 -7.27 10.02 -16.17
C ASP A 144 -8.70 10.14 -16.75
N ALA A 145 -9.52 9.10 -16.66
CA ALA A 145 -10.87 9.03 -17.22
C ALA A 145 -11.94 8.88 -16.12
N PRO A 146 -12.41 9.97 -15.48
CA PRO A 146 -13.34 9.94 -14.33
C PRO A 146 -14.71 9.29 -14.63
N ASP A 147 -15.16 9.30 -15.88
CA ASP A 147 -16.36 8.63 -16.38
C ASP A 147 -16.27 7.10 -16.32
N ARG A 148 -15.05 6.57 -16.23
CA ARG A 148 -14.78 5.13 -16.12
C ARG A 148 -14.66 4.66 -14.68
N TRP A 149 -15.10 5.46 -13.72
CA TRP A 149 -15.04 5.14 -12.29
C TRP A 149 -16.43 5.16 -11.65
N LEU A 150 -16.71 4.13 -10.86
CA LEU A 150 -17.83 4.09 -9.91
C LEU A 150 -17.31 4.49 -8.54
N TYR A 151 -17.87 5.55 -7.99
CA TYR A 151 -17.55 6.02 -6.65
C TYR A 151 -18.52 5.39 -5.66
N ARG A 152 -17.98 4.87 -4.56
CA ARG A 152 -18.76 4.20 -3.53
C ARG A 152 -18.34 4.65 -2.14
N SER A 153 -19.28 4.55 -1.21
CA SER A 153 -18.99 4.76 0.20
C SER A 153 -19.66 3.71 1.08
N LEU A 154 -19.01 3.44 2.20
CA LEU A 154 -19.46 2.52 3.24
C LEU A 154 -19.40 3.30 4.55
N ALA A 155 -20.55 3.53 5.19
CA ALA A 155 -20.68 4.39 6.35
C ALA A 155 -21.46 3.71 7.48
N LEU A 156 -21.05 3.91 8.72
CA LEU A 156 -21.85 3.52 9.88
C LEU A 156 -22.95 4.55 10.12
N LEU A 157 -24.17 4.06 10.30
CA LEU A 157 -25.33 4.86 10.67
C LEU A 157 -25.42 4.97 12.18
N HIS A 158 -25.72 6.17 12.65
CA HIS A 158 -25.82 6.49 14.07
C HIS A 158 -27.22 7.01 14.39
N SER A 159 -27.75 6.60 15.53
CA SER A 159 -28.94 7.20 16.15
C SER A 159 -28.54 7.64 17.55
N GLY A 160 -28.30 8.95 17.70
CA GLY A 160 -27.59 9.49 18.87
C GLY A 160 -26.16 8.95 18.92
N ASP A 161 -25.76 8.44 20.08
CA ASP A 161 -24.41 7.88 20.29
C ASP A 161 -24.29 6.40 19.89
N ALA A 162 -25.39 5.74 19.51
CA ALA A 162 -25.40 4.32 19.18
C ALA A 162 -25.32 4.08 17.67
N VAL A 163 -24.43 3.17 17.24
CA VAL A 163 -24.39 2.68 15.86
C VAL A 163 -25.59 1.76 15.63
N THR A 164 -26.46 2.12 14.70
CA THR A 164 -27.69 1.36 14.39
C THR A 164 -27.52 0.42 13.19
N GLY A 165 -26.59 0.74 12.29
CA GLY A 165 -26.37 -0.06 11.10
C GLY A 165 -25.27 0.49 10.21
N MET A 166 -25.30 0.07 8.96
CA MET A 166 -24.36 0.44 7.92
C MET A 166 -25.12 0.84 6.65
N GLN A 167 -24.60 1.84 5.95
CA GLN A 167 -25.07 2.26 4.64
C GLN A 167 -23.99 2.01 3.59
N VAL A 168 -24.40 1.45 2.47
CA VAL A 168 -23.59 1.36 1.25
C VAL A 168 -24.21 2.31 0.24
N ALA A 169 -23.42 3.26 -0.28
CA ALA A 169 -23.90 4.22 -1.26
C ALA A 169 -23.06 4.19 -2.53
N HIS A 170 -23.74 4.35 -3.65
CA HIS A 170 -23.18 4.54 -4.97
C HIS A 170 -23.35 6.01 -5.33
N HIS A 171 -22.28 6.64 -5.79
CA HIS A 171 -22.24 8.05 -6.16
C HIS A 171 -22.07 8.14 -7.68
N PRO A 172 -23.17 8.17 -8.46
CA PRO A 172 -23.08 8.36 -9.90
C PRO A 172 -22.43 9.70 -10.20
N VAL A 173 -21.63 9.74 -11.25
CA VAL A 173 -20.95 10.96 -11.70
C VAL A 173 -21.54 11.36 -13.05
N CYS A 174 -21.88 12.63 -13.20
CA CYS A 174 -22.32 13.18 -14.48
C CYS A 174 -21.48 14.40 -14.87
N ILE A 175 -21.47 14.66 -16.18
CA ILE A 175 -20.77 15.81 -16.75
C ILE A 175 -21.51 17.07 -16.30
N ASP A 176 -20.78 17.99 -15.67
CA ASP A 176 -21.28 19.32 -15.33
C ASP A 176 -20.30 20.39 -15.83
N PRO A 177 -20.64 21.10 -16.92
CA PRO A 177 -19.81 22.19 -17.44
C PRO A 177 -19.58 23.35 -16.47
N GLN A 178 -20.38 23.47 -15.40
CA GLN A 178 -20.25 24.51 -14.38
C GLN A 178 -19.32 24.10 -13.23
N ALA A 179 -19.05 22.81 -13.07
CA ALA A 179 -18.11 22.33 -12.06
C ALA A 179 -16.67 22.61 -12.49
N SER A 180 -15.79 22.97 -11.56
CA SER A 180 -14.37 23.25 -11.84
C SER A 180 -13.61 22.06 -12.43
N SER A 181 -14.05 20.85 -12.11
CA SER A 181 -13.56 19.58 -12.65
C SER A 181 -14.23 19.18 -13.97
N GLY A 182 -15.34 19.82 -14.36
CA GLY A 182 -16.24 19.36 -15.43
C GLY A 182 -17.17 18.22 -15.02
N TRP A 183 -17.15 17.80 -13.75
CA TRP A 183 -17.90 16.65 -13.23
C TRP A 183 -18.57 16.95 -11.90
N ARG A 184 -19.76 16.39 -11.68
CA ARG A 184 -20.44 16.42 -10.38
C ARG A 184 -20.93 15.03 -9.97
N PHE A 185 -21.09 14.84 -8.66
CA PHE A 185 -21.85 13.71 -8.13
C PHE A 185 -23.35 13.99 -8.24
N GLU A 186 -24.10 12.98 -8.65
CA GLU A 186 -25.55 12.96 -8.57
C GLU A 186 -26.01 12.49 -7.18
N GLU A 187 -27.33 12.46 -6.99
CA GLU A 187 -27.91 11.95 -5.74
C GLU A 187 -27.49 10.49 -5.51
N PRO A 188 -26.93 10.17 -4.33
CA PRO A 188 -26.39 8.85 -4.08
C PRO A 188 -27.50 7.80 -3.96
N VAL A 189 -27.33 6.68 -4.65
CA VAL A 189 -28.19 5.51 -4.48
C VAL A 189 -27.67 4.72 -3.30
N ALA A 190 -28.38 4.78 -2.18
CA ALA A 190 -27.96 4.20 -0.91
C ALA A 190 -28.84 3.01 -0.47
N SER A 191 -28.18 1.98 0.03
CA SER A 191 -28.81 0.81 0.65
C SER A 191 -28.37 0.72 2.11
N THR A 192 -29.35 0.55 3.00
CA THR A 192 -29.14 0.52 4.45
C THR A 192 -29.31 -0.89 5.00
N PHE A 193 -28.43 -1.26 5.92
CA PHE A 193 -28.39 -2.56 6.57
C PHE A 193 -28.36 -2.38 8.09
N GLU A 194 -29.35 -2.91 8.79
CA GLU A 194 -29.46 -2.81 10.25
C GLU A 194 -28.60 -3.85 10.97
N GLY A 195 -28.21 -3.56 12.21
CA GLY A 195 -27.49 -4.50 13.08
C GLY A 195 -26.00 -4.70 12.74
N ILE A 196 -25.48 -3.97 11.75
CA ILE A 196 -24.06 -3.94 11.42
C ILE A 196 -23.40 -2.78 12.17
N HIS A 197 -22.69 -3.10 13.25
CA HIS A 197 -22.07 -2.10 14.13
C HIS A 197 -20.61 -1.78 13.79
N ARG A 198 -20.03 -2.46 12.80
CA ARG A 198 -18.65 -2.26 12.32
C ARG A 198 -18.61 -2.45 10.82
N LEU A 199 -17.82 -1.62 10.14
CA LEU A 199 -17.60 -1.77 8.71
C LEU A 199 -16.88 -3.11 8.45
N PRO A 200 -17.41 -3.99 7.58
CA PRO A 200 -16.75 -5.24 7.20
C PRO A 200 -15.60 -4.96 6.22
N ALA A 201 -14.58 -4.27 6.72
CA ALA A 201 -13.43 -3.77 5.99
C ALA A 201 -12.13 -4.12 6.73
N CYS A 202 -11.10 -4.47 5.97
CA CYS A 202 -9.76 -4.76 6.46
C CYS A 202 -8.73 -3.97 5.67
N TRP A 203 -7.86 -3.23 6.36
CA TRP A 203 -6.67 -2.64 5.77
C TRP A 203 -5.56 -3.69 5.78
N TYR A 204 -5.32 -4.31 4.63
CA TYR A 204 -4.32 -5.36 4.50
C TYR A 204 -2.96 -4.73 4.21
N THR A 205 -2.00 -4.94 5.11
CA THR A 205 -0.67 -4.33 5.07
C THR A 205 0.42 -5.33 5.41
N SER A 206 1.64 -5.08 4.95
CA SER A 206 2.81 -5.91 5.26
C SER A 206 3.46 -5.57 6.60
N ASP A 207 3.22 -4.38 7.13
CA ASP A 207 3.81 -3.85 8.36
C ASP A 207 2.82 -3.76 9.53
N CYS A 208 1.60 -4.30 9.35
CA CYS A 208 0.49 -4.14 10.28
C CYS A 208 0.13 -2.67 10.57
N SER A 209 0.42 -1.75 9.64
CA SER A 209 -0.03 -0.36 9.73
C SER A 209 -1.56 -0.27 9.72
N ALA A 210 -2.11 0.66 10.51
CA ALA A 210 -3.53 0.98 10.53
C ALA A 210 -3.91 1.93 9.38
N PHE A 211 -5.20 2.25 9.25
CA PHE A 211 -5.67 3.25 8.30
C PHE A 211 -4.99 4.60 8.53
N GLY A 212 -4.35 5.14 7.49
CA GLY A 212 -3.61 6.40 7.57
C GLY A 212 -2.23 6.31 8.22
N ASP A 213 -1.85 5.14 8.73
CA ASP A 213 -0.50 4.85 9.22
C ASP A 213 0.32 4.11 8.15
N GLY A 214 1.63 4.05 8.36
CA GLY A 214 2.59 3.36 7.48
C GLY A 214 3.56 4.32 6.79
N GLU A 215 4.80 3.87 6.58
CA GLU A 215 5.78 4.63 5.81
C GLU A 215 5.37 4.66 4.33
N LEU A 216 5.58 5.79 3.66
CA LEU A 216 5.44 5.87 2.21
C LEU A 216 6.34 4.79 1.56
N PRO A 217 5.87 4.02 0.58
CA PRO A 217 6.63 2.89 0.01
C PRO A 217 8.00 3.34 -0.56
N HIS A 218 8.10 4.59 -1.03
CA HIS A 218 9.36 5.17 -1.49
C HIS A 218 10.33 5.53 -0.36
N LEU A 219 9.83 5.86 0.83
CA LEU A 219 10.66 6.13 2.00
C LEU A 219 11.27 4.84 2.55
N GLY A 220 10.49 3.76 2.58
CA GLY A 220 10.99 2.44 2.94
C GLY A 220 12.07 1.93 1.98
N LEU A 221 11.87 2.11 0.66
CA LEU A 221 12.91 1.84 -0.34
C LEU A 221 14.13 2.75 -0.18
N ALA A 222 13.94 4.05 0.03
CA ALA A 222 15.05 4.98 0.26
C ALA A 222 15.86 4.59 1.50
N HIS A 223 15.20 4.17 2.58
CA HIS A 223 15.85 3.65 3.78
C HIS A 223 16.60 2.34 3.52
N GLN A 224 16.03 1.41 2.75
CA GLN A 224 16.73 0.19 2.36
C GLN A 224 17.96 0.47 1.48
N TYR A 225 17.84 1.38 0.51
CA TYR A 225 18.96 1.84 -0.32
C TYR A 225 20.04 2.50 0.54
N LEU A 226 19.68 3.42 1.44
CA LEU A 226 20.62 4.07 2.35
C LEU A 226 21.33 3.07 3.26
N ASN A 227 20.60 2.09 3.79
CA ASN A 227 21.18 1.03 4.61
C ASN A 227 22.13 0.14 3.79
N HIS A 228 21.77 -0.18 2.54
CA HIS A 228 22.66 -0.92 1.65
C HIS A 228 23.96 -0.16 1.36
N PHE A 229 23.90 1.15 1.09
CA PHE A 229 25.09 1.98 0.90
C PHE A 229 25.94 2.08 2.17
N ARG A 230 25.33 2.18 3.34
CA ARG A 230 26.04 2.18 4.63
C ARG A 230 26.76 0.86 4.87
N CYS A 231 26.07 -0.27 4.74
CA CYS A 231 26.69 -1.59 4.90
C CYS A 231 27.79 -1.84 3.87
N LYS A 232 27.63 -1.39 2.62
CA LYS A 232 28.69 -1.49 1.60
C LYS A 232 29.92 -0.67 1.98
N SER A 233 29.73 0.56 2.46
CA SER A 233 30.83 1.43 2.89
C SER A 233 31.56 0.87 4.11
N GLU A 234 30.85 0.37 5.11
CA GLU A 234 31.44 -0.29 6.29
C GLU A 234 32.20 -1.56 5.89
N TYR A 235 31.67 -2.34 4.95
CA TYR A 235 32.33 -3.53 4.41
C TYR A 235 33.62 -3.20 3.65
N GLU A 236 33.60 -2.17 2.78
CA GLU A 236 34.79 -1.68 2.09
C GLU A 236 35.84 -1.13 3.06
N GLU A 237 35.41 -0.45 4.13
CA GLU A 237 36.30 0.02 5.19
C GLU A 237 36.92 -1.16 5.96
N LEU A 238 36.14 -2.17 6.32
CA LEU A 238 36.63 -3.39 6.99
C LEU A 238 37.60 -4.17 6.09
N LEU A 239 37.30 -4.31 4.80
CA LEU A 239 38.21 -4.86 3.80
C LEU A 239 39.51 -4.07 3.75
N SER A 240 39.45 -2.73 3.71
CA SER A 240 40.65 -1.90 3.68
C SER A 240 41.50 -2.08 4.94
N ARG A 241 40.89 -2.16 6.12
CA ARG A 241 41.59 -2.36 7.40
C ARG A 241 42.18 -3.76 7.56
N THR A 242 41.52 -4.77 7.01
CA THR A 242 41.99 -6.17 7.04
C THR A 242 42.99 -6.49 5.91
N ALA A 243 42.99 -5.70 4.83
CA ALA A 243 43.96 -5.76 3.75
C ALA A 243 45.22 -4.92 4.01
N LEU A 244 45.24 -4.10 5.07
CA LEU A 244 46.50 -3.52 5.55
C LEU A 244 47.44 -4.68 5.91
N PRO A 245 48.69 -4.68 5.43
CA PRO A 245 49.64 -5.73 5.75
C PRO A 245 49.87 -5.74 7.26
N VAL A 246 49.20 -6.66 7.95
CA VAL A 246 49.47 -6.93 9.36
C VAL A 246 50.89 -7.48 9.40
N GLY A 247 51.80 -6.76 10.05
CA GLY A 247 53.18 -7.20 10.21
C GLY A 247 53.22 -8.51 10.99
N VAL A 248 53.19 -9.63 10.28
CA VAL A 248 53.43 -10.94 10.87
C VAL A 248 54.90 -10.97 11.25
N ARG A 249 55.20 -11.15 12.55
CA ARG A 249 56.56 -11.47 12.98
C ARG A 249 56.92 -12.82 12.37
N MET A 250 57.65 -12.79 11.26
CA MET A 250 58.39 -13.95 10.77
C MET A 250 59.56 -14.14 11.73
N GLY A 251 59.35 -14.94 12.78
CA GLY A 251 60.47 -15.47 13.54
C GLY A 251 61.31 -16.29 12.57
N MET A 252 62.56 -15.88 12.35
CA MET A 252 63.51 -16.69 11.61
C MET A 252 63.83 -17.90 12.50
N VAL A 253 63.17 -19.01 12.23
CA VAL A 253 63.46 -20.29 12.89
C VAL A 253 64.65 -20.90 12.16
N ASP A 254 65.75 -21.12 12.86
CA ASP A 254 66.86 -21.88 12.31
C ASP A 254 66.48 -23.35 12.12
N ALA A 255 67.28 -24.11 11.37
CA ALA A 255 67.01 -25.52 11.04
C ALA A 255 66.95 -26.47 12.27
N MET A 256 67.11 -25.95 13.50
CA MET A 256 67.00 -26.70 14.76
C MET A 256 65.93 -26.15 15.72
N GLY A 257 65.10 -25.18 15.31
CA GLY A 257 63.87 -24.84 16.03
C GLY A 257 64.02 -23.82 17.17
N ASN A 258 65.12 -23.07 17.28
CA ASN A 258 65.30 -22.09 18.35
C ASN A 258 65.20 -20.64 17.83
N SER A 259 64.30 -19.85 18.43
CA SER A 259 64.13 -18.42 18.11
C SER A 259 65.15 -17.57 18.89
N GLN A 260 66.11 -16.96 18.19
CA GLN A 260 66.94 -15.91 18.80
C GLN A 260 66.23 -14.54 18.82
N PRO A 261 66.39 -13.74 19.89
CA PRO A 261 65.82 -12.41 19.95
C PRO A 261 66.71 -11.40 19.21
N GLY A 262 66.25 -10.99 18.03
CA GLY A 262 66.41 -9.63 17.55
C GLY A 262 67.32 -9.41 16.34
N LEU A 263 66.74 -8.89 15.25
CA LEU A 263 67.34 -7.85 14.42
C LEU A 263 66.22 -7.18 13.59
N TRP A 264 65.95 -5.90 13.89
CA TRP A 264 64.97 -5.09 13.17
C TRP A 264 65.58 -4.68 11.81
N CYS A 265 65.22 -5.39 10.73
CA CYS A 265 65.49 -4.91 9.38
C CYS A 265 64.36 -3.96 8.94
N TRP A 266 64.61 -2.65 9.02
CA TRP A 266 63.87 -1.67 8.21
C TRP A 266 64.27 -1.86 6.74
N ALA A 267 63.51 -2.69 6.02
CA ALA A 267 63.60 -2.73 4.57
C ALA A 267 62.91 -1.50 3.98
N ARG A 268 63.77 -0.54 3.63
CA ARG A 268 63.64 0.59 2.71
C ARG A 268 62.40 0.51 1.79
N THR A 269 61.52 1.49 1.93
CA THR A 269 60.44 1.86 0.99
C THR A 269 60.99 1.98 -0.44
N PRO A 270 60.35 1.38 -1.47
CA PRO A 270 60.42 1.92 -2.81
C PRO A 270 59.43 3.09 -2.91
N ALA A 271 59.95 4.24 -3.31
CA ALA A 271 59.20 5.44 -3.61
C ALA A 271 58.07 5.14 -4.60
N TRP A 272 56.82 5.22 -4.15
CA TRP A 272 55.70 5.50 -5.04
C TRP A 272 55.61 7.02 -5.18
N THR A 273 56.13 7.51 -6.30
CA THR A 273 55.86 8.85 -6.79
C THR A 273 54.36 9.01 -7.05
N SER A 274 53.69 9.73 -6.15
CA SER A 274 52.34 10.26 -6.39
C SER A 274 52.35 11.17 -7.63
N PRO A 275 51.42 11.01 -8.59
CA PRO A 275 51.13 12.09 -9.52
C PRO A 275 50.45 13.25 -8.77
N PRO A 276 50.72 14.52 -9.14
CA PRO A 276 50.22 15.66 -8.40
C PRO A 276 48.69 15.79 -8.53
N MET A 277 48.02 15.85 -7.38
CA MET A 277 46.67 16.38 -7.28
C MET A 277 46.64 17.80 -7.86
N ARG A 278 45.84 18.01 -8.90
CA ARG A 278 45.40 19.36 -9.28
C ARG A 278 44.44 19.87 -8.19
N PRO A 279 44.62 21.09 -7.68
CA PRO A 279 43.63 21.71 -6.82
C PRO A 279 42.44 22.15 -7.68
N LEU A 280 41.26 21.56 -7.47
CA LEU A 280 40.02 22.22 -7.91
C LEU A 280 39.65 23.24 -6.83
N SER A 281 40.01 24.48 -7.11
CA SER A 281 39.59 25.65 -6.36
C SER A 281 38.08 25.84 -6.41
N SER A 282 37.55 26.27 -5.26
CA SER A 282 36.33 27.06 -5.05
C SER A 282 34.98 26.43 -5.41
N TRP A 283 34.34 25.81 -4.42
CA TRP A 283 32.91 26.04 -4.19
C TRP A 283 32.79 26.94 -2.96
N ARG A 284 32.52 28.22 -3.22
CA ARG A 284 32.16 29.19 -2.18
C ARG A 284 30.85 28.77 -1.55
N SER A 285 30.90 28.56 -0.24
CA SER A 285 29.81 28.73 0.69
C SER A 285 29.02 30.02 0.41
N GLY A 286 27.72 29.88 0.17
CA GLY A 286 26.73 30.94 0.19
C GLY A 286 25.46 30.42 0.88
N PRO A 287 24.93 31.09 1.92
CA PRO A 287 23.84 30.56 2.72
C PRO A 287 22.50 30.74 1.99
N ALA A 288 21.77 29.64 1.75
CA ALA A 288 20.37 29.70 1.36
C ALA A 288 19.53 30.12 2.57
N ARG A 289 19.36 31.43 2.68
CA ARG A 289 18.51 32.12 3.63
C ARG A 289 17.05 31.73 3.38
N TRP A 290 16.45 30.95 4.29
CA TRP A 290 15.00 30.86 4.42
C TRP A 290 14.46 32.27 4.75
N ARG A 291 13.72 32.88 3.81
CA ARG A 291 12.90 34.05 4.11
C ARG A 291 11.48 33.58 4.39
N SER A 292 11.15 33.58 5.68
CA SER A 292 9.81 33.84 6.16
C SER A 292 9.38 35.25 5.72
N THR A 293 8.26 35.35 5.01
CA THR A 293 7.53 36.61 4.82
C THR A 293 6.07 36.40 5.19
N GLY A 294 5.78 36.44 6.48
CA GLY A 294 4.76 37.36 7.03
C GLY A 294 5.52 38.43 7.84
N PRO A 295 4.89 39.48 8.42
CA PRO A 295 3.46 39.70 8.61
C PRO A 295 2.98 41.13 8.24
N GLY A 296 1.68 41.37 8.35
CA GLY A 296 1.09 42.69 8.25
C GLY A 296 -0.16 42.83 9.12
N CYS A 297 0.02 42.80 10.43
CA CYS A 297 -0.99 43.27 11.39
C CYS A 297 -1.32 44.74 11.10
N ARG A 298 -2.61 45.06 10.93
CA ARG A 298 -3.16 46.34 11.38
C ARG A 298 -4.34 46.07 12.30
N SER A 299 -4.09 46.43 13.54
CA SER A 299 -5.06 46.69 14.59
C SER A 299 -5.97 47.87 14.21
N SER A 300 -7.28 47.69 14.37
CA SER A 300 -8.20 48.77 14.73
C SER A 300 -9.26 48.21 15.69
N THR A 301 -8.99 48.44 16.97
CA THR A 301 -9.90 48.86 18.06
C THR A 301 -11.42 48.85 17.80
N THR A 302 -12.11 47.99 18.58
CA THR A 302 -13.39 48.06 19.34
C THR A 302 -14.34 49.29 19.20
N PRO A 303 -15.66 49.20 19.51
CA PRO A 303 -16.21 48.58 20.74
C PRO A 303 -17.56 47.83 20.67
N CYS A 304 -17.85 47.16 21.79
CA CYS A 304 -19.11 46.57 22.22
C CYS A 304 -20.32 47.52 22.16
N ALA A 305 -21.49 46.98 21.81
CA ALA A 305 -22.82 47.33 22.35
C ALA A 305 -23.79 46.19 21.95
N VAL A 306 -24.24 45.36 22.89
CA VAL A 306 -25.51 45.44 23.63
C VAL A 306 -26.73 45.04 22.77
N MET A 307 -27.34 43.92 23.19
CA MET A 307 -28.67 43.43 22.79
C MET A 307 -29.75 44.51 22.96
N PRO A 308 -30.85 44.37 22.22
CA PRO A 308 -32.07 43.91 22.90
C PRO A 308 -32.61 42.58 22.35
#